data_AF-B1VW00-F1
#
_entry.id   AF-B1VW00-F1
#
_cell.length_a   1.000
_cell.length_b   1.000
_cell.length_c   1.000
_cell.angle_alpha   90.00
_cell.angle_beta   90.00
_cell.angle_gamma   90.00
#
_symmetry.space_group_name_H-M   'P 1'
#
loop_
_entity.id
_entity.type
_entity.pdbx_description
1 polymer ?
#
loop_
_entity_poly.entity_id
_entity_poly.type
_entity_poly.pdbx_seq_one_letter_code
_entity_poly.pdbx_strand_id
1 'polypeptide(L)' 'MFGVIRRRPRLLWLLVPHVLYLGALPFVNRVTPLVFGVPFLFVWLLGATLLTPVAVWLARRGDLR' A
#
# COMPACT_ATOMS: atom_id res chain seq x y z
N MET A 1 9.66 -17.78 -10.97
CA MET A 1 9.19 -16.57 -10.24
C MET A 1 8.90 -16.85 -8.76
N PHE A 2 8.06 -17.84 -8.42
CA PHE A 2 7.73 -18.19 -7.02
C PHE A 2 8.94 -18.54 -6.11
N GLY A 3 10.01 -19.10 -6.67
CA GLY A 3 11.22 -19.44 -5.92
C GLY A 3 11.97 -18.25 -5.31
N VAL A 4 11.88 -17.06 -5.92
CA VAL A 4 12.51 -15.83 -5.41
C VAL A 4 11.77 -15.30 -4.19
N ILE A 5 10.43 -15.31 -4.23
CA ILE A 5 9.56 -14.88 -3.11
C ILE A 5 9.76 -15.80 -1.90
N ARG A 6 9.86 -17.12 -2.12
CA ARG A 6 10.09 -18.10 -1.04
C ARG A 6 11.46 -17.95 -0.38
N ARG A 7 12.47 -17.41 -1.07
CA ARG A 7 13.81 -17.14 -0.55
C ARG A 7 13.93 -15.74 0.09
N ARG A 8 13.08 -14.78 -0.30
CA ARG A 8 13.08 -13.39 0.19
C ARG A 8 11.67 -12.95 0.58
N PRO A 9 11.13 -13.40 1.72
CA PRO A 9 9.76 -13.07 2.14
C PRO A 9 9.56 -11.56 2.36
N ARG A 10 10.65 -10.81 2.57
CA ARG A 10 10.63 -9.35 2.73
C ARG A 10 10.22 -8.61 1.45
N LEU A 11 10.29 -9.25 0.28
CA LEU A 11 9.75 -8.69 -0.96
C LEU A 11 8.22 -8.57 -0.93
N LEU A 12 7.53 -9.28 -0.02
CA LEU A 12 6.08 -9.15 0.16
C LEU A 12 5.67 -7.72 0.57
N TRP A 13 6.57 -6.94 1.18
CA TRP A 13 6.32 -5.51 1.45
C TRP A 13 6.04 -4.72 0.16
N LEU A 14 6.57 -5.13 -0.99
CA LEU A 14 6.30 -4.48 -2.28
C LEU A 14 4.86 -4.75 -2.79
N LEU A 15 4.12 -5.67 -2.18
CA LEU A 15 2.70 -5.87 -2.48
C LEU A 15 1.80 -4.83 -1.80
N VAL A 16 2.29 -4.13 -0.77
CA VAL A 16 1.52 -3.11 -0.05
C VAL A 16 0.89 -2.06 -0.98
N PRO A 17 1.62 -1.38 -1.89
CA PRO A 17 0.99 -0.41 -2.79
C PRO A 17 -0.10 -1.04 -3.67
N HIS A 18 0.10 -2.27 -4.14
CA HIS A 18 -0.89 -2.98 -4.97
C HIS A 18 -2.17 -3.25 -4.20
N VAL A 19 -2.07 -3.75 -2.97
CA VAL A 19 -3.23 -4.01 -2.10
C VAL A 19 -3.95 -2.70 -1.77
N LEU A 20 -3.21 -1.62 -1.49
CA LEU A 20 -3.80 -0.31 -1.20
C LEU A 20 -4.57 0.27 -2.40
N TYR A 21 -4.05 0.13 -3.61
CA TYR A 21 -4.74 0.58 -4.82
C TYR A 21 -5.95 -0.29 -5.18
N LEU A 22 -5.85 -1.61 -5.02
CA LEU A 22 -7.01 -2.49 -5.19
C LEU A 22 -8.10 -2.19 -4.16
N GLY A 23 -7.71 -1.90 -2.92
CA GLY A 23 -8.61 -1.47 -1.86
C GLY A 23 -9.30 -0.12 -2.15
N ALA A 24 -8.78 0.70 -3.05
CA ALA A 24 -9.41 1.95 -3.47
C ALA A 24 -10.59 1.73 -4.44
N LEU A 25 -10.60 0.62 -5.20
CA LEU A 25 -11.60 0.35 -6.24
C LEU A 25 -13.07 0.44 -5.77
N PRO A 26 -13.45 -0.06 -4.57
CA PRO A 26 -14.82 0.09 -4.08
C PRO A 26 -15.27 1.54 -3.84
N PHE A 27 -14.34 2.51 -3.84
CA PHE A 27 -14.58 3.89 -3.43
C PHE A 27 -14.40 4.93 -4.54
N VAL A 28 -13.95 4.53 -5.75
CA VAL A 28 -13.58 5.47 -6.83
C VAL A 28 -14.70 6.38 -7.33
N ASN A 29 -15.96 6.04 -7.04
CA ASN A 29 -17.15 6.81 -7.43
C ASN A 29 -18.02 7.19 -6.22
N ARG A 30 -17.43 7.24 -5.02
CA ARG A 30 -18.14 7.55 -3.79
C ARG A 30 -17.50 8.74 -3.09
N VAL A 31 -18.30 9.77 -2.83
CA VAL A 31 -17.88 10.92 -2.02
C VAL A 31 -18.00 10.59 -0.52
N THR A 32 -18.98 9.77 -0.15
CA THR A 32 -19.16 9.24 1.21
C THR A 32 -18.53 7.86 1.35
N PRO A 33 -17.94 7.52 2.51
CA PRO A 33 -17.90 8.31 3.74
C PRO A 33 -16.90 9.48 3.71
N LEU A 34 -17.12 10.46 4.59
CA LEU A 34 -16.19 11.57 4.82
C LEU A 34 -15.36 11.28 6.07
N VAL A 35 -14.09 11.70 6.05
CA VAL A 35 -13.17 11.69 7.19
C VAL A 35 -12.74 13.13 7.44
N PHE A 36 -13.11 13.70 8.59
CA PHE A 36 -12.89 15.12 8.92
C PHE A 36 -13.38 16.09 7.81
N GLY A 37 -14.49 15.76 7.14
CA GLY A 37 -15.05 16.56 6.05
C GLY A 37 -14.42 16.34 4.68
N VAL A 38 -13.38 15.50 4.58
CA VAL A 38 -12.69 15.16 3.33
C VAL A 38 -13.19 13.81 2.82
N PRO A 39 -13.39 13.61 1.49
CA PRO A 39 -13.80 12.29 0.98
C PRO A 39 -12.80 11.21 1.36
N PHE A 40 -13.30 10.07 1.82
CA PHE A 40 -12.47 8.96 2.29
C PHE A 40 -11.39 8.55 1.28
N LEU A 41 -11.72 8.54 -0.01
CA LEU A 41 -10.77 8.19 -1.07
C LEU A 41 -9.55 9.11 -1.08
N PHE A 42 -9.70 10.41 -0.80
CA PHE A 42 -8.54 11.32 -0.72
C PHE A 42 -7.63 10.97 0.45
N VAL A 43 -8.22 10.74 1.64
CA VAL A 43 -7.45 10.34 2.83
C VAL A 43 -6.76 9.00 2.59
N TRP A 44 -7.45 8.06 1.95
CA TRP A 44 -6.91 6.76 1.57
C TRP A 44 -5.71 6.90 0.63
N LEU A 45 -5.83 7.70 -0.42
CA LEU A 45 -4.75 7.91 -1.41
C LEU A 45 -3.55 8.63 -0.80
N LEU A 46 -3.77 9.62 0.08
CA LEU A 46 -2.70 10.26 0.83
C LEU A 46 -1.98 9.24 1.73
N GLY A 47 -2.75 8.45 2.48
CA GLY A 47 -2.22 7.36 3.30
C GLY A 47 -1.42 6.36 2.46
N ALA A 48 -1.94 5.95 1.31
CA ALA A 48 -1.25 5.03 0.41
C ALA A 48 0.04 5.61 -0.15
N THR A 49 0.05 6.90 -0.48
CA THR A 49 1.25 7.62 -0.94
C THR A 49 2.33 7.62 0.14
N LEU A 50 1.98 7.85 1.41
CA LEU A 50 2.93 7.85 2.52
C LEU A 50 3.37 6.43 2.92
N LEU A 51 2.49 5.45 2.84
CA LEU A 51 2.79 4.05 3.19
C LEU A 51 3.67 3.36 2.14
N THR A 52 3.60 3.77 0.87
CA THR A 52 4.41 3.21 -0.22
C THR A 52 5.92 3.31 0.04
N PRO A 53 6.53 4.48 0.30
CA PRO A 53 7.95 4.57 0.61
C PRO A 53 8.32 3.85 1.92
N VAL A 54 7.42 3.79 2.91
CA VAL A 54 7.64 3.00 4.13
C VAL A 54 7.75 1.51 3.81
N ALA A 55 6.86 0.99 2.96
CA ALA A 55 6.91 -0.40 2.52
C ALA A 55 8.19 -0.71 1.73
N VAL A 56 8.60 0.19 0.84
CA VAL A 56 9.88 0.07 0.10
C VAL A 56 11.07 0.09 1.07
N TRP A 57 11.06 0.97 2.06
CA TRP A 57 12.11 1.04 3.07
C TRP A 57 12.18 -0.24 3.91
N LEU A 58 11.04 -0.83 4.29
CA LEU A 58 10.98 -2.09 5.03
C LEU A 58 11.49 -3.27 4.18
N ALA A 59 11.13 -3.31 2.90
CA ALA A 59 11.67 -4.29 1.95
C ALA A 59 13.20 -4.19 1.89
N ARG A 60 13.73 -2.97 1.73
CA ARG A 60 15.18 -2.71 1.69
C ARG A 60 15.88 -3.08 2.99
N ARG A 61 15.36 -2.64 4.15
CA ARG A 61 15.94 -2.91 5.47
C ARG A 61 16.02 -4.41 5.74
N GLY A 62 15.03 -5.15 5.25
CA GLY A 62 15.05 -6.59 5.35
C GLY A 62 16.13 -7.24 4.49
N ASP A 63 16.32 -6.79 3.25
CA ASP A 63 17.32 -7.38 2.35
C ASP A 63 18.77 -7.13 2.82
N LEU A 64 18.99 -6.14 3.70
CA LEU A 64 20.29 -5.83 4.32
C LEU A 64 20.59 -6.65 5.59
N ARG A 65 19.69 -7.56 6.01
CA ARG A 65 19.84 -8.45 7.18
C ARG A 65 19.68 -9.91 6.79
#